data_AF-A0AAD6CM88-F1
#
_entry.id   AF-A0AAD6CM88-F1
#
_cell.length_a   1.000
_cell.length_b   1.000
_cell.length_c   1.000
_cell.angle_alpha   90.00
_cell.angle_beta   90.00
_cell.angle_gamma   90.00
#
_symmetry.space_group_name_H-M   'P 1'
#
loop_
_entity.id
_entity.type
_entity.pdbx_description
1 polymer ?
#
loop_
_entity_poly.entity_id
_entity_poly.type
_entity_poly.pdbx_seq_one_letter_code
_entity_poly.pdbx_strand_id
1 'polypeptide(L)'
;MRPPTPINSMVRAWLLCVALLSTSVLTLSRPDLKPSPAIAADRNDITTLRSRAENPSLLRIMPLGASITNGYRSTGHNGYRNYIRQQLRYKGWDVEMVGSLRNGTMIDNFNEGHFGFRVDQLSKEAVKSTPQQPNVILINAGTDDALQNHKVGTTGVRMNSLLDLLFEKVPHTTIILSTLLPNKDKPELVGWISDQYRALAAKRRKSGDRVVLADMSSFIPLDELADATHPTDAGYKRMASVWWAAIEDAFQEDMIQHYNYTITAKLEKSLDNSTSNPNLPSYTAPAQPTNTNNAFSHSPQAVLPTVIVQLLGVLAFL
;
A
#
# COMPACT_ATOMS: atom_id res chain seq x y z
N MET A 1 -4.39 -47.05 67.78
CA MET A 1 -3.63 -48.11 67.07
C MET A 1 -2.37 -47.48 66.47
N ARG A 2 -1.21 -47.79 67.06
CA ARG A 2 0.15 -47.72 66.46
C ARG A 2 0.35 -48.97 65.57
N PRO A 3 1.40 -49.12 64.71
CA PRO A 3 2.70 -48.43 64.72
C PRO A 3 3.27 -47.97 63.34
N PRO A 4 4.51 -47.42 63.30
CA PRO A 4 5.16 -46.77 62.15
C PRO A 4 6.42 -47.49 61.57
N THR A 5 7.04 -46.89 60.54
CA THR A 5 8.48 -46.97 60.06
C THR A 5 8.98 -48.30 59.44
N PRO A 6 10.11 -48.37 58.65
CA PRO A 6 11.34 -47.52 58.62
C PRO A 6 11.85 -47.09 57.21
N ILE A 7 12.55 -45.95 57.03
CA ILE A 7 13.99 -45.65 57.29
C ILE A 7 14.97 -46.63 56.63
N ASN A 8 15.82 -46.10 55.74
CA ASN A 8 17.24 -46.42 55.63
C ASN A 8 17.96 -45.12 55.22
N SER A 9 18.58 -44.39 56.16
CA SER A 9 19.97 -44.57 56.65
C SER A 9 20.98 -44.11 55.58
N MET A 10 21.82 -43.09 55.80
CA MET A 10 22.91 -43.08 56.79
C MET A 10 23.39 -41.61 57.06
N VAL A 11 23.44 -41.16 58.33
CA VAL A 11 24.64 -40.96 59.20
C VAL A 11 25.47 -39.70 58.84
N ARG A 12 25.31 -38.56 59.56
CA ARG A 12 26.04 -38.08 60.79
C ARG A 12 27.53 -37.78 60.51
N ALA A 13 28.21 -36.72 60.96
CA ALA A 13 28.09 -35.81 62.11
C ALA A 13 29.00 -34.54 61.87
N TRP A 14 28.63 -33.30 62.24
CA TRP A 14 29.05 -32.51 63.45
C TRP A 14 30.59 -32.28 63.57
N LEU A 15 31.24 -31.12 63.82
CA LEU A 15 31.06 -29.85 64.56
C LEU A 15 32.24 -28.89 64.12
N LEU A 16 32.21 -27.55 64.19
CA LEU A 16 32.60 -26.64 65.30
C LEU A 16 32.73 -25.21 64.70
N CYS A 17 32.02 -24.18 65.18
CA CYS A 17 32.43 -23.16 66.18
C CYS A 17 33.24 -21.95 65.65
N VAL A 18 32.84 -20.79 66.21
CA VAL A 18 33.57 -19.52 66.43
C VAL A 18 33.28 -18.36 65.46
N ALA A 19 32.75 -17.30 66.09
CA ALA A 19 32.50 -15.96 65.56
C ALA A 19 33.79 -15.16 65.30
N LEU A 20 33.74 -14.18 64.40
CA LEU A 20 34.06 -12.76 64.64
C LEU A 20 34.11 -11.95 63.33
N LEU A 21 33.40 -10.82 63.38
CA LEU A 21 33.42 -9.60 62.56
C LEU A 21 34.46 -9.43 61.43
N SER A 22 33.96 -9.10 60.24
CA SER A 22 34.47 -7.95 59.46
C SER A 22 33.39 -7.43 58.51
N THR A 23 33.07 -6.14 58.65
CA THR A 23 32.21 -5.35 57.76
C THR A 23 32.79 -5.26 56.36
N SER A 24 32.00 -5.53 55.32
CA SER A 24 32.15 -4.95 53.97
C SER A 24 30.92 -5.25 53.12
N VAL A 25 30.34 -4.20 52.55
CA VAL A 25 29.21 -4.24 51.62
C VAL A 25 29.61 -5.00 50.36
N LEU A 26 28.95 -6.12 50.06
CA LEU A 26 29.04 -6.79 48.76
C LEU A 26 28.00 -6.18 47.82
N THR A 27 28.45 -5.21 47.02
CA THR A 27 27.82 -4.91 45.73
C THR A 27 27.99 -6.14 44.84
N LEU A 28 26.88 -6.78 44.46
CA LEU A 28 26.89 -7.87 43.48
C LEU A 28 27.25 -7.28 42.11
N SER A 29 28.52 -7.40 41.72
CA SER A 29 28.99 -7.09 40.37
C SER A 29 28.26 -7.99 39.38
N ARG A 30 27.56 -7.38 38.41
CA ARG A 30 27.02 -8.08 37.24
C ARG A 30 28.17 -8.79 36.51
N PRO A 31 27.98 -10.03 36.02
CA PRO A 31 28.98 -10.64 35.15
C PRO A 31 29.09 -9.82 33.86
N ASP A 32 30.33 -9.49 33.49
CA ASP A 32 30.71 -8.91 32.20
C ASP A 32 30.20 -9.80 31.07
N LEU A 33 29.12 -9.37 30.42
CA LEU A 33 28.70 -9.92 29.14
C LEU A 33 29.71 -9.45 28.10
N LYS A 34 30.66 -10.33 27.76
CA LYS A 34 31.46 -10.19 26.53
C LYS A 34 30.48 -10.03 25.36
N PRO A 35 30.61 -8.96 24.54
CA PRO A 35 29.77 -8.85 23.35
C PRO A 35 30.05 -10.05 22.44
N SER A 36 28.98 -10.78 22.13
CA SER A 36 28.99 -11.82 21.10
C SER A 36 29.46 -11.20 19.78
N PRO A 37 30.23 -11.91 18.93
CA PRO A 37 30.66 -11.37 17.65
C PRO A 37 29.42 -11.00 16.86
N ALA A 38 29.28 -9.71 16.54
CA ALA A 38 28.27 -9.26 15.62
C ALA A 38 28.40 -10.09 14.34
N ILE A 39 27.34 -10.82 13.99
CA ILE A 39 27.15 -11.33 12.64
C ILE A 39 27.32 -10.10 11.76
N ALA A 40 28.41 -10.07 11.00
CA ALA A 40 28.63 -9.08 9.97
C ALA A 40 27.52 -9.30 8.95
N ALA A 41 26.40 -8.59 9.16
CA ALA A 41 25.35 -8.47 8.17
C ALA A 41 26.02 -7.89 6.92
N ASP A 42 25.93 -8.68 5.85
CA ASP A 42 26.34 -8.33 4.51
C ASP A 42 25.77 -6.94 4.15
N ARG A 43 26.65 -5.94 4.08
CA ARG A 43 26.30 -4.52 3.94
C ARG A 43 25.87 -4.14 2.52
N ASN A 44 25.61 -5.12 1.65
CA ASN A 44 25.31 -4.89 0.24
C ASN A 44 23.82 -5.00 -0.12
N ASP A 45 22.92 -5.22 0.84
CA ASP A 45 21.46 -5.29 0.60
C ASP A 45 20.69 -4.19 1.35
N ILE A 46 21.22 -2.96 1.32
CA ILE A 46 20.62 -1.76 1.98
C ILE A 46 19.99 -0.81 0.96
N THR A 47 20.03 -1.11 -0.35
CA THR A 47 19.54 -0.19 -1.39
C THR A 47 18.02 -0.16 -1.60
N THR A 48 17.20 -0.88 -0.83
CA THR A 48 15.74 -0.95 -1.04
C THR A 48 14.85 -0.84 0.20
N LEU A 49 15.36 -0.31 1.32
CA LEU A 49 14.52 0.02 2.47
C LEU A 49 14.57 1.53 2.77
N ARG A 50 13.71 2.30 2.09
CA ARG A 50 13.44 3.70 2.46
C ARG A 50 12.88 3.71 3.89
N SER A 51 13.54 4.45 4.79
CA SER A 51 13.12 4.54 6.20
C SER A 51 11.81 5.32 6.34
N ARG A 52 11.06 5.12 7.44
CA ARG A 52 9.82 5.87 7.75
C ARG A 52 9.98 7.40 7.71
N ALA A 53 11.20 7.91 7.90
CA ALA A 53 11.52 9.34 7.84
C ALA A 53 11.75 9.86 6.40
N GLU A 54 11.80 8.97 5.41
CA GLU A 54 11.91 9.28 3.99
C GLU A 54 10.58 9.19 3.23
N ASN A 55 9.46 8.82 3.86
CA ASN A 55 8.14 8.99 3.26
C ASN A 55 7.87 10.49 3.18
N PRO A 56 7.95 11.15 2.01
CA PRO A 56 7.50 12.51 1.95
C PRO A 56 5.98 12.41 1.83
N SER A 57 5.31 13.53 2.03
CA SER A 57 4.05 13.80 1.36
C SER A 57 2.82 12.97 1.73
N LEU A 58 1.94 13.64 2.46
CA LEU A 58 0.50 13.50 2.35
C LEU A 58 0.02 12.98 0.97
N LEU A 59 -0.74 11.88 0.99
CA LEU A 59 -1.56 11.42 -0.11
C LEU A 59 -2.93 12.10 -0.05
N ARG A 60 -3.16 13.06 -0.94
CA ARG A 60 -4.49 13.64 -1.21
C ARG A 60 -5.18 12.76 -2.25
N ILE A 61 -5.99 11.82 -1.78
CA ILE A 61 -6.60 10.78 -2.62
C ILE A 61 -8.01 11.20 -3.00
N MET A 62 -8.31 11.25 -4.31
CA MET A 62 -9.67 11.41 -4.82
C MET A 62 -10.23 10.08 -5.32
N PRO A 63 -11.15 9.43 -4.59
CA PRO A 63 -11.91 8.29 -5.11
C PRO A 63 -12.96 8.79 -6.09
N LEU A 64 -12.78 8.49 -7.38
CA LEU A 64 -13.66 8.93 -8.47
C LEU A 64 -14.41 7.73 -9.06
N GLY A 65 -15.73 7.80 -9.11
CA GLY A 65 -16.53 6.71 -9.69
C GLY A 65 -18.03 6.84 -9.46
N ALA A 66 -18.69 5.69 -9.40
CA ALA A 66 -20.12 5.60 -9.19
C ALA A 66 -20.49 4.96 -7.84
N SER A 67 -21.56 4.16 -7.77
CA SER A 67 -22.05 3.51 -6.56
C SER A 67 -21.00 2.62 -5.87
N ILE A 68 -20.13 1.96 -6.66
CA ILE A 68 -19.03 1.13 -6.13
C ILE A 68 -18.06 2.00 -5.31
N THR A 69 -17.61 3.13 -5.87
CA THR A 69 -16.75 4.12 -5.18
C THR A 69 -17.45 4.77 -3.99
N ASN A 70 -18.75 5.05 -4.12
CA ASN A 70 -19.55 5.57 -3.03
C ASN A 70 -19.59 4.60 -1.82
N GLY A 71 -19.48 3.29 -2.07
CA GLY A 71 -19.49 2.26 -1.04
C GLY A 71 -20.86 1.62 -0.82
N TYR A 72 -21.72 1.64 -1.84
CA TYR A 72 -23.04 1.00 -1.77
C TYR A 72 -22.93 -0.49 -1.41
N ARG A 73 -23.90 -1.03 -0.66
CA ARG A 73 -23.92 -2.41 -0.13
C ARG A 73 -22.84 -2.77 0.90
N SER A 74 -21.84 -1.91 1.15
CA SER A 74 -20.88 -2.16 2.23
C SER A 74 -21.43 -1.79 3.60
N THR A 75 -21.01 -2.51 4.64
CA THR A 75 -21.29 -2.15 6.03
C THR A 75 -20.69 -0.77 6.32
N GLY A 76 -21.52 0.13 6.85
CA GLY A 76 -21.10 1.51 7.13
C GLY A 76 -20.88 2.37 5.87
N HIS A 77 -21.24 1.89 4.68
CA HIS A 77 -21.22 2.62 3.41
C HIS A 77 -19.85 3.23 3.03
N ASN A 78 -18.76 2.61 3.45
CA ASN A 78 -17.41 3.11 3.16
C ASN A 78 -16.81 2.53 1.87
N GLY A 79 -17.28 1.38 1.43
CA GLY A 79 -16.69 0.63 0.32
C GLY A 79 -15.22 0.30 0.57
N TYR A 80 -14.42 0.32 -0.51
CA TYR A 80 -12.97 0.10 -0.43
C TYR A 80 -12.23 1.23 0.30
N ARG A 81 -12.83 2.43 0.41
CA ARG A 81 -12.16 3.67 0.85
C ARG A 81 -11.59 3.54 2.26
N ASN A 82 -12.35 2.92 3.17
CA ASN A 82 -11.87 2.68 4.54
C ASN A 82 -10.68 1.72 4.57
N TYR A 83 -10.75 0.62 3.83
CA TYR A 83 -9.68 -0.38 3.80
C TYR A 83 -8.38 0.15 3.19
N ILE A 84 -8.45 0.86 2.05
CA ILE A 84 -7.25 1.42 1.42
C ILE A 84 -6.62 2.52 2.30
N ARG A 85 -7.45 3.35 2.93
CA ARG A 85 -6.97 4.37 3.86
C ARG A 85 -6.28 3.74 5.06
N GLN A 86 -6.86 2.70 5.66
CA GLN A 86 -6.23 1.98 6.77
C GLN A 86 -4.89 1.35 6.37
N GLN A 87 -4.81 0.73 5.18
CA GLN A 87 -3.57 0.15 4.68
C GLN A 87 -2.46 1.19 4.50
N LEU A 88 -2.78 2.32 3.88
CA LEU A 88 -1.82 3.40 3.64
C LEU A 88 -1.33 4.00 4.97
N ARG A 89 -2.24 4.27 5.91
CA ARG A 89 -1.88 4.73 7.26
C ARG A 89 -1.02 3.71 8.00
N TYR A 90 -1.34 2.42 7.91
CA TYR A 90 -0.54 1.34 8.49
C TYR A 90 0.88 1.31 7.92
N LYS A 91 1.04 1.65 6.63
CA LYS A 91 2.34 1.77 5.95
C LYS A 91 3.06 3.10 6.21
N GLY A 92 2.49 3.97 7.05
CA GLY A 92 3.11 5.21 7.49
C GLY A 92 2.86 6.41 6.58
N TRP A 93 1.92 6.32 5.64
CA TRP A 93 1.50 7.45 4.82
C TRP A 93 0.56 8.37 5.60
N ASP A 94 0.69 9.67 5.43
CA ASP A 94 -0.42 10.59 5.67
C ASP A 94 -1.43 10.51 4.52
N VAL A 95 -2.72 10.50 4.86
CA VAL A 95 -3.79 10.35 3.87
C VAL A 95 -4.88 11.37 4.17
N GLU A 96 -5.29 12.12 3.15
CA GLU A 96 -6.47 13.00 3.13
C GLU A 96 -7.34 12.55 1.95
N MET A 97 -8.58 12.16 2.23
CA MET A 97 -9.55 11.87 1.18
C MET A 97 -10.14 13.21 0.70
N VAL A 98 -10.23 13.40 -0.61
CA VAL A 98 -10.80 14.60 -1.22
C VAL A 98 -11.95 14.26 -2.14
N GLY A 99 -12.87 15.20 -2.33
CA GLY A 99 -14.09 15.01 -3.11
C GLY A 99 -15.18 16.00 -2.72
N SER A 100 -16.25 16.03 -3.50
CA SER A 100 -17.41 16.91 -3.28
C SER A 100 -18.48 16.24 -2.41
N LEU A 101 -18.48 14.90 -2.36
CA LEU A 101 -19.42 14.10 -1.58
C LEU A 101 -18.81 13.64 -0.26
N ARG A 102 -19.66 13.37 0.72
CA ARG A 102 -19.32 12.69 1.96
C ARG A 102 -20.26 11.50 2.15
N ASN A 103 -19.70 10.31 2.34
CA ASN A 103 -20.51 9.13 2.60
C ASN A 103 -19.77 8.06 3.40
N GLY A 104 -20.49 7.43 4.32
CA GLY A 104 -20.02 6.35 5.16
C GLY A 104 -19.52 6.79 6.54
N THR A 105 -19.28 5.80 7.40
CA THR A 105 -18.94 5.97 8.82
C THR A 105 -17.46 6.19 9.10
N MET A 106 -16.58 6.01 8.11
CA MET A 106 -15.15 6.25 8.29
C MET A 106 -14.88 7.71 8.59
N ILE A 107 -13.88 8.00 9.42
CA ILE A 107 -13.29 9.34 9.45
C ILE A 107 -12.72 9.66 8.06
N ASP A 108 -12.84 10.94 7.67
CA ASP A 108 -12.39 11.45 6.38
C ASP A 108 -13.08 10.73 5.20
N ASN A 109 -14.41 10.83 5.19
CA ASN A 109 -15.29 10.10 4.27
C ASN A 109 -15.58 10.83 2.95
N PHE A 110 -14.72 11.77 2.55
CA PHE A 110 -14.84 12.46 1.28
C PHE A 110 -14.63 11.52 0.10
N ASN A 111 -15.39 11.75 -0.97
CA ASN A 111 -15.29 10.99 -2.22
C ASN A 111 -16.00 11.71 -3.38
N GLU A 112 -15.84 11.15 -4.58
CA GLU A 112 -16.50 11.55 -5.81
C GLU A 112 -17.25 10.35 -6.43
N GLY A 113 -17.99 9.60 -5.59
CA GLY A 113 -18.78 8.43 -5.98
C GLY A 113 -20.24 8.77 -6.28
N HIS A 114 -20.57 8.95 -7.57
CA HIS A 114 -21.87 9.41 -8.06
C HIS A 114 -22.75 8.26 -8.58
N PHE A 115 -23.82 7.92 -7.87
CA PHE A 115 -24.68 6.80 -8.23
C PHE A 115 -25.24 6.88 -9.65
N GLY A 116 -25.09 5.80 -10.42
CA GLY A 116 -25.68 5.67 -11.76
C GLY A 116 -24.95 6.45 -12.85
N PHE A 117 -23.82 7.09 -12.53
CA PHE A 117 -23.13 7.96 -13.46
C PHE A 117 -22.21 7.15 -14.37
N ARG A 118 -22.43 7.36 -15.67
CA ARG A 118 -21.52 6.94 -16.73
C ARG A 118 -20.29 7.84 -16.78
N VAL A 119 -19.28 7.41 -17.54
CA VAL A 119 -18.02 8.16 -17.71
C VAL A 119 -18.26 9.60 -18.20
N ASP A 120 -19.17 9.83 -19.16
CA ASP A 120 -19.46 11.17 -19.69
C ASP A 120 -20.07 12.12 -18.66
N GLN A 121 -20.87 11.59 -17.74
CA GLN A 121 -21.50 12.35 -16.67
C GLN A 121 -20.50 12.65 -15.56
N LEU A 122 -19.67 11.65 -15.22
CA LEU A 122 -18.67 11.75 -14.16
C LEU A 122 -17.60 12.82 -14.46
N SER A 123 -17.25 13.05 -15.72
CA SER A 123 -16.29 14.09 -16.10
C SER A 123 -16.66 15.48 -15.60
N LYS A 124 -17.97 15.80 -15.54
CA LYS A 124 -18.45 17.10 -15.05
C LYS A 124 -18.31 17.22 -13.52
N GLU A 125 -18.52 16.12 -12.82
CA GLU A 125 -18.42 16.08 -11.36
C GLU A 125 -16.96 16.08 -10.89
N ALA A 126 -16.08 15.36 -11.58
CA ALA A 126 -14.66 15.29 -11.26
C ALA A 126 -14.00 16.68 -11.15
N VAL A 127 -14.37 17.61 -12.05
CA VAL A 127 -13.83 18.99 -12.06
C VAL A 127 -14.20 19.79 -10.81
N LYS A 128 -15.31 19.46 -10.12
CA LYS A 128 -15.68 20.15 -8.88
C LYS A 128 -14.66 19.96 -7.76
N SER A 129 -13.90 18.86 -7.82
CA SER A 129 -12.93 18.48 -6.80
C SER A 129 -11.48 18.71 -7.22
N THR A 130 -11.21 19.06 -8.49
CA THR A 130 -9.84 19.40 -8.94
C THR A 130 -9.23 20.62 -8.22
N PRO A 131 -9.98 21.65 -7.75
CA PRO A 131 -9.39 22.71 -6.92
C PRO A 131 -8.79 22.22 -5.60
N GLN A 132 -9.20 21.03 -5.10
CA GLN A 132 -8.61 20.41 -3.91
C GLN A 132 -7.25 19.74 -4.18
N GLN A 133 -6.79 19.77 -5.44
CA GLN A 133 -5.47 19.32 -5.92
C GLN A 133 -5.07 17.91 -5.40
N PRO A 134 -5.85 16.85 -5.69
CA PRO A 134 -5.42 15.49 -5.42
C PRO A 134 -4.12 15.15 -6.14
N ASN A 135 -3.17 14.53 -5.43
CA ASN A 135 -1.96 13.96 -6.03
C ASN A 135 -2.13 12.48 -6.43
N VAL A 136 -3.20 11.83 -5.98
CA VAL A 136 -3.61 10.50 -6.43
C VAL A 136 -5.11 10.48 -6.73
N ILE A 137 -5.50 10.00 -7.91
CA ILE A 137 -6.91 9.81 -8.29
C ILE A 137 -7.14 8.32 -8.55
N LEU A 138 -8.13 7.73 -7.87
CA LEU A 138 -8.53 6.34 -8.07
C LEU A 138 -9.80 6.32 -8.91
N ILE A 139 -9.75 5.76 -10.12
CA ILE A 139 -10.90 5.77 -11.05
C ILE A 139 -11.50 4.38 -11.21
N ASN A 140 -12.74 4.20 -10.75
CA ASN A 140 -13.60 3.05 -11.06
C ASN A 140 -14.95 3.57 -11.61
N ALA A 141 -15.06 3.62 -12.94
CA ALA A 141 -16.24 4.10 -13.64
C ALA A 141 -16.37 3.38 -14.99
N GLY A 142 -17.58 3.21 -15.49
CA GLY A 142 -17.86 2.49 -16.74
C GLY A 142 -18.84 1.32 -16.57
N THR A 143 -19.06 0.84 -15.34
CA THR A 143 -20.09 -0.18 -15.07
C THR A 143 -21.47 0.31 -15.49
N ASP A 144 -21.79 1.58 -15.20
CA ASP A 144 -23.04 2.20 -15.64
C ASP A 144 -23.14 2.34 -17.17
N ASP A 145 -22.03 2.58 -17.88
CA ASP A 145 -22.02 2.56 -19.35
C ASP A 145 -22.42 1.17 -19.88
N ALA A 146 -21.94 0.08 -19.24
CA ALA A 146 -22.31 -1.29 -19.59
C ALA A 146 -23.77 -1.61 -19.23
N LEU A 147 -24.21 -1.32 -18.00
CA LEU A 147 -25.56 -1.62 -17.53
C LEU A 147 -26.63 -0.86 -18.32
N GLN A 148 -26.34 0.39 -18.70
CA GLN A 148 -27.23 1.23 -19.51
C GLN A 148 -27.06 1.01 -21.02
N ASN A 149 -26.17 0.09 -21.43
CA ASN A 149 -25.79 -0.18 -22.82
C ASN A 149 -25.44 1.11 -23.61
N HIS A 150 -24.79 2.06 -22.95
CA HIS A 150 -24.52 3.38 -23.51
C HIS A 150 -23.15 3.42 -24.16
N LYS A 151 -23.11 3.39 -25.49
CA LYS A 151 -21.90 3.63 -26.29
C LYS A 151 -20.68 2.82 -25.79
N VAL A 152 -20.88 1.55 -25.44
CA VAL A 152 -19.89 0.67 -24.80
C VAL A 152 -18.58 0.58 -25.60
N GLY A 153 -18.67 0.49 -26.93
CA GLY A 153 -17.49 0.41 -27.81
C GLY A 153 -16.61 1.67 -27.86
N THR A 154 -17.03 2.77 -27.22
CA THR A 154 -16.26 4.03 -27.16
C THR A 154 -16.05 4.51 -25.72
N THR A 155 -16.30 3.67 -24.72
CA THR A 155 -16.10 4.03 -23.32
C THR A 155 -14.64 4.36 -23.02
N GLY A 156 -13.68 3.66 -23.61
CA GLY A 156 -12.24 3.97 -23.52
C GLY A 156 -11.88 5.34 -24.08
N VAL A 157 -12.54 5.79 -25.15
CA VAL A 157 -12.35 7.15 -25.72
C VAL A 157 -12.85 8.21 -24.73
N ARG A 158 -14.02 8.00 -24.13
CA ARG A 158 -14.55 8.92 -23.11
C ARG A 158 -13.68 8.96 -21.87
N MET A 159 -13.18 7.80 -21.42
CA MET A 159 -12.24 7.72 -20.31
C MET A 159 -10.95 8.45 -20.65
N ASN A 160 -10.42 8.29 -21.85
CA ASN A 160 -9.24 9.03 -22.32
C ASN A 160 -9.44 10.56 -22.22
N SER A 161 -10.60 11.07 -22.62
CA SER A 161 -10.93 12.49 -22.47
C SER A 161 -11.07 12.93 -21.02
N LEU A 162 -11.55 12.06 -20.13
CA LEU A 162 -11.55 12.34 -18.68
C LEU A 162 -10.11 12.42 -18.14
N LEU A 163 -9.22 11.51 -18.55
CA LEU A 163 -7.80 11.59 -18.17
C LEU A 163 -7.15 12.89 -18.64
N ASP A 164 -7.39 13.31 -19.89
CA ASP A 164 -6.89 14.58 -20.42
C ASP A 164 -7.36 15.77 -19.56
N LEU A 165 -8.65 15.82 -19.24
CA LEU A 165 -9.23 16.87 -18.41
C LEU A 165 -8.62 16.88 -17.00
N LEU A 166 -8.40 15.71 -16.39
CA LEU A 166 -7.78 15.61 -15.08
C LEU A 166 -6.33 16.09 -15.12
N PHE A 167 -5.52 15.64 -16.07
CA PHE A 167 -4.15 16.13 -16.21
C PHE A 167 -4.07 17.63 -16.55
N GLU A 168 -5.06 18.19 -17.25
CA GLU A 168 -5.14 19.65 -17.44
C GLU A 168 -5.37 20.39 -16.11
N LYS A 169 -6.28 19.91 -15.25
CA LYS A 169 -6.69 20.60 -14.03
C LYS A 169 -5.81 20.31 -12.80
N VAL A 170 -5.16 19.15 -12.77
CA VAL A 170 -4.26 18.68 -11.70
C VAL A 170 -2.99 18.08 -12.33
N PRO A 171 -2.13 18.90 -12.95
CA PRO A 171 -1.04 18.45 -13.83
C PRO A 171 0.04 17.60 -13.17
N HIS A 172 0.09 17.55 -11.84
CA HIS A 172 1.03 16.75 -11.06
C HIS A 172 0.40 15.50 -10.43
N THR A 173 -0.88 15.22 -10.71
CA THR A 173 -1.54 14.04 -10.18
C THR A 173 -1.00 12.75 -10.79
N THR A 174 -1.12 11.64 -10.06
CA THR A 174 -1.03 10.28 -10.57
C THR A 174 -2.42 9.69 -10.63
N ILE A 175 -2.78 9.11 -11.77
CA ILE A 175 -4.08 8.47 -11.95
C ILE A 175 -3.90 6.96 -11.89
N ILE A 176 -4.63 6.32 -11.00
CA ILE A 176 -4.77 4.87 -10.98
C ILE A 176 -6.12 4.53 -11.59
N LEU A 177 -6.09 3.96 -12.79
CA LEU A 177 -7.26 3.55 -13.53
C LEU A 177 -7.52 2.07 -13.25
N SER A 178 -8.68 1.74 -12.68
CA SER A 178 -9.08 0.34 -12.55
C SER A 178 -9.74 -0.20 -13.81
N THR A 179 -9.60 -1.50 -14.05
CA THR A 179 -10.60 -2.22 -14.86
C THR A 179 -11.94 -2.24 -14.11
N LEU A 180 -13.02 -2.62 -14.80
CA LEU A 180 -14.30 -2.84 -14.11
C LEU A 180 -14.25 -4.13 -13.29
N LEU A 181 -15.13 -4.20 -12.29
CA LEU A 181 -15.41 -5.44 -11.58
C LEU A 181 -16.22 -6.39 -12.48
N PRO A 182 -16.15 -7.71 -12.24
CA PRO A 182 -17.11 -8.63 -12.85
C PRO A 182 -18.55 -8.21 -12.55
N ASN A 183 -19.45 -8.55 -13.47
CA ASN A 183 -20.86 -8.24 -13.35
C ASN A 183 -21.67 -9.47 -13.75
N LYS A 184 -22.66 -9.85 -12.92
CA LYS A 184 -23.49 -11.05 -13.17
C LYS A 184 -24.45 -10.86 -14.34
N ASP A 185 -24.91 -9.63 -14.58
CA ASP A 185 -25.95 -9.33 -15.59
C ASP A 185 -25.35 -8.97 -16.96
N LYS A 186 -24.20 -8.28 -16.98
CA LYS A 186 -23.52 -7.78 -18.20
C LYS A 186 -22.04 -8.18 -18.27
N PRO A 187 -21.68 -9.47 -18.09
CA PRO A 187 -20.28 -9.90 -18.01
C PRO A 187 -19.47 -9.53 -19.27
N GLU A 188 -20.04 -9.69 -20.47
CA GLU A 188 -19.35 -9.38 -21.72
C GLU A 188 -19.06 -7.88 -21.87
N LEU A 189 -20.04 -7.02 -21.55
CA LEU A 189 -19.89 -5.57 -21.72
C LEU A 189 -18.86 -4.99 -20.75
N VAL A 190 -18.85 -5.45 -19.49
CA VAL A 190 -17.82 -5.02 -18.52
C VAL A 190 -16.44 -5.54 -18.91
N GLY A 191 -16.37 -6.73 -19.51
CA GLY A 191 -15.14 -7.27 -20.11
C GLY A 191 -14.61 -6.39 -21.24
N TRP A 192 -15.45 -6.03 -22.22
CA TRP A 192 -15.05 -5.18 -23.34
C TRP A 192 -14.61 -3.77 -22.91
N ILE A 193 -15.23 -3.20 -21.88
CA ILE A 193 -14.77 -1.91 -21.33
C ILE A 193 -13.43 -2.08 -20.61
N SER A 194 -13.26 -3.17 -19.85
CA SER A 194 -12.00 -3.45 -19.16
C SER A 194 -10.84 -3.62 -20.14
N ASP A 195 -11.06 -4.26 -21.29
CA ASP A 195 -10.04 -4.37 -22.36
C ASP A 195 -9.66 -3.01 -22.95
N GLN A 196 -10.65 -2.13 -23.15
CA GLN A 196 -10.38 -0.75 -23.56
C GLN A 196 -9.53 -0.01 -22.52
N TYR A 197 -9.77 -0.21 -21.22
CA TYR A 197 -8.99 0.44 -20.15
C TYR A 197 -7.57 -0.11 -20.01
N ARG A 198 -7.37 -1.42 -20.19
CA ARG A 198 -6.02 -1.99 -20.29
C ARG A 198 -5.22 -1.36 -21.42
N ALA A 199 -5.80 -1.31 -22.62
CA ALA A 199 -5.16 -0.71 -23.77
C ALA A 199 -4.87 0.79 -23.57
N LEU A 200 -5.83 1.52 -22.98
CA LEU A 200 -5.68 2.93 -22.66
C LEU A 200 -4.55 3.18 -21.65
N ALA A 201 -4.55 2.48 -20.52
CA ALA A 201 -3.52 2.63 -19.49
C ALA A 201 -2.14 2.30 -20.04
N ALA A 202 -1.99 1.21 -20.78
CA ALA A 202 -0.73 0.84 -21.43
C ALA A 202 -0.24 1.91 -22.43
N LYS A 203 -1.15 2.47 -23.24
CA LYS A 203 -0.83 3.55 -24.18
C LYS A 203 -0.38 4.81 -23.44
N ARG A 204 -1.12 5.24 -22.43
CA ARG A 204 -0.83 6.44 -21.61
C ARG A 204 0.52 6.32 -20.90
N ARG A 205 0.75 5.18 -20.25
CA ARG A 205 2.03 4.82 -19.62
C ARG A 205 3.19 4.91 -20.62
N LYS A 206 3.03 4.33 -21.81
CA LYS A 206 4.06 4.37 -22.88
C LYS A 206 4.34 5.79 -23.37
N SER A 207 3.36 6.68 -23.30
CA SER A 207 3.50 8.10 -23.64
C SER A 207 4.10 8.96 -22.52
N GLY A 208 4.43 8.37 -21.36
CA GLY A 208 5.03 9.07 -20.22
C GLY A 208 4.01 9.66 -19.23
N ASP A 209 2.71 9.44 -19.44
CA ASP A 209 1.69 9.87 -18.48
C ASP A 209 1.78 9.02 -17.21
N ARG A 210 1.55 9.65 -16.05
CA ARG A 210 1.50 8.99 -14.74
C ARG A 210 0.17 8.27 -14.53
N VAL A 211 -0.06 7.25 -15.35
CA VAL A 211 -1.24 6.38 -15.30
C VAL A 211 -0.80 4.98 -14.91
N VAL A 212 -1.39 4.42 -13.85
CA VAL A 212 -1.14 3.05 -13.38
C VAL A 212 -2.43 2.25 -13.53
N LEU A 213 -2.36 1.02 -14.03
CA LEU A 213 -3.52 0.14 -14.12
C LEU A 213 -3.71 -0.61 -12.79
N ALA A 214 -4.94 -0.64 -12.29
CA ALA A 214 -5.39 -1.52 -11.22
C ALA A 214 -6.32 -2.60 -11.82
N ASP A 215 -5.80 -3.77 -12.20
CA ASP A 215 -6.62 -4.82 -12.83
C ASP A 215 -7.37 -5.63 -11.76
N MET A 216 -8.68 -5.39 -11.70
CA MET A 216 -9.58 -6.00 -10.73
C MET A 216 -10.38 -7.17 -11.31
N SER A 217 -10.50 -7.23 -12.64
CA SER A 217 -11.50 -8.03 -13.33
C SER A 217 -11.30 -9.54 -13.17
N SER A 218 -10.06 -10.00 -12.98
CA SER A 218 -9.73 -11.40 -12.70
C SER A 218 -9.57 -11.70 -11.22
N PHE A 219 -9.41 -10.66 -10.39
CA PHE A 219 -9.06 -10.83 -8.98
C PHE A 219 -10.28 -10.91 -8.08
N ILE A 220 -11.36 -10.17 -8.36
CA ILE A 220 -12.55 -10.13 -7.51
C ILE A 220 -13.56 -11.18 -8.01
N PRO A 221 -13.87 -12.23 -7.24
CA PRO A 221 -14.77 -13.28 -7.69
C PRO A 221 -16.24 -12.86 -7.62
N LEU A 222 -17.10 -13.51 -8.42
CA LEU A 222 -18.53 -13.17 -8.54
C LEU A 222 -19.33 -13.41 -7.24
N ASP A 223 -18.89 -14.33 -6.40
CA ASP A 223 -19.50 -14.65 -5.10
C ASP A 223 -19.21 -13.60 -4.02
N GLU A 224 -18.17 -12.77 -4.21
CA GLU A 224 -17.90 -11.60 -3.40
C GLU A 224 -18.73 -10.37 -3.83
N LEU A 225 -19.69 -10.52 -4.75
CA LEU A 225 -20.69 -9.49 -5.08
C LEU A 225 -22.00 -9.72 -4.31
N ALA A 226 -22.41 -8.70 -3.55
CA ALA A 226 -23.63 -8.68 -2.75
C ALA A 226 -24.90 -8.68 -3.61
N ASP A 227 -24.81 -8.16 -4.82
CA ASP A 227 -25.83 -8.28 -5.87
C ASP A 227 -25.15 -8.62 -7.22
N ALA A 228 -25.74 -8.20 -8.35
CA ALA A 228 -25.14 -8.42 -9.67
C ALA A 228 -23.92 -7.53 -9.94
N THR A 229 -23.72 -6.46 -9.16
CA THR A 229 -22.80 -5.36 -9.48
C THR A 229 -21.89 -4.98 -8.30
N HIS A 230 -22.45 -4.89 -7.09
CA HIS A 230 -21.79 -4.25 -5.96
C HIS A 230 -21.06 -5.28 -5.09
N PRO A 231 -19.83 -5.00 -4.65
CA PRO A 231 -19.11 -5.87 -3.75
C PRO A 231 -19.78 -6.03 -2.38
N THR A 232 -19.57 -7.19 -1.77
CA THR A 232 -19.68 -7.40 -0.32
C THR A 232 -18.54 -6.68 0.41
N ASP A 233 -18.55 -6.67 1.75
CA ASP A 233 -17.42 -6.15 2.53
C ASP A 233 -16.10 -6.87 2.21
N ALA A 234 -16.15 -8.18 1.97
CA ALA A 234 -14.99 -8.97 1.55
C ALA A 234 -14.49 -8.53 0.16
N GLY A 235 -15.40 -8.38 -0.80
CA GLY A 235 -15.09 -7.90 -2.14
C GLY A 235 -14.51 -6.48 -2.14
N TYR A 236 -15.01 -5.58 -1.30
CA TYR A 236 -14.44 -4.24 -1.13
C TYR A 236 -13.05 -4.26 -0.49
N LYS A 237 -12.81 -5.14 0.48
CA LYS A 237 -11.48 -5.34 1.06
C LYS A 237 -10.50 -5.89 0.01
N ARG A 238 -10.95 -6.81 -0.83
CA ARG A 238 -10.16 -7.34 -1.95
C ARG A 238 -9.87 -6.25 -2.99
N MET A 239 -10.86 -5.45 -3.36
CA MET A 239 -10.69 -4.27 -4.23
C MET A 239 -9.64 -3.30 -3.68
N ALA A 240 -9.65 -3.04 -2.37
CA ALA A 240 -8.65 -2.19 -1.72
C ALA A 240 -7.22 -2.75 -1.84
N SER A 241 -7.03 -4.08 -1.83
CA SER A 241 -5.70 -4.68 -2.02
C SER A 241 -5.14 -4.45 -3.44
N VAL A 242 -6.00 -4.43 -4.47
CA VAL A 242 -5.59 -4.11 -5.85
C VAL A 242 -5.20 -2.64 -5.96
N TRP A 243 -5.99 -1.73 -5.35
CA TRP A 243 -5.62 -0.32 -5.27
C TRP A 243 -4.28 -0.12 -4.57
N TRP A 244 -4.08 -0.78 -3.44
CA TRP A 244 -2.82 -0.73 -2.69
C TRP A 244 -1.63 -1.16 -3.56
N ALA A 245 -1.75 -2.28 -4.26
CA ALA A 245 -0.71 -2.77 -5.18
C ALA A 245 -0.33 -1.71 -6.22
N ALA A 246 -1.32 -1.11 -6.87
CA ALA A 246 -1.09 -0.10 -7.91
C ALA A 246 -0.54 1.21 -7.35
N ILE A 247 -0.90 1.61 -6.12
CA ILE A 247 -0.30 2.77 -5.44
C ILE A 247 1.16 2.50 -5.12
N GLU A 248 1.48 1.29 -4.65
CA GLU A 248 2.87 0.91 -4.37
C GLU A 248 3.71 0.91 -5.64
N ASP A 249 3.21 0.34 -6.75
CA ASP A 249 3.91 0.39 -8.05
C ASP A 249 4.15 1.84 -8.51
N ALA A 250 3.16 2.71 -8.35
CA ALA A 250 3.28 4.13 -8.66
C ALA A 250 4.33 4.84 -7.79
N PHE A 251 4.43 4.46 -6.51
CA PHE A 251 5.42 5.00 -5.59
C PHE A 251 6.84 4.52 -5.93
N GLN A 252 7.02 3.22 -6.19
CA GLN A 252 8.31 2.63 -6.54
C GLN A 252 8.85 3.15 -7.88
N GLU A 253 7.96 3.59 -8.78
CA GLU A 253 8.32 4.24 -10.04
C GLU A 253 8.38 5.78 -9.95
N ASP A 254 8.43 6.34 -8.73
CA ASP A 254 8.50 7.78 -8.43
C ASP A 254 7.43 8.63 -9.16
N MET A 255 6.24 8.04 -9.41
CA MET A 255 5.12 8.73 -10.05
C MET A 255 4.32 9.57 -9.05
N ILE A 256 4.23 9.15 -7.80
CA ILE A 256 3.48 9.89 -6.79
C ILE A 256 4.27 11.14 -6.38
N GLN A 257 3.75 12.30 -6.76
CA GLN A 257 4.39 13.57 -6.48
C GLN A 257 4.31 13.93 -5.00
N HIS A 258 5.44 14.40 -4.48
CA HIS A 258 5.54 14.83 -3.11
C HIS A 258 4.79 16.15 -2.89
N TYR A 259 3.76 16.08 -2.06
CA TYR A 259 3.12 17.26 -1.52
C TYR A 259 3.99 17.84 -0.38
N ASN A 260 4.63 18.98 -0.62
CA ASN A 260 5.47 19.68 0.37
C ASN A 260 4.60 20.49 1.34
N TYR A 261 3.67 19.81 2.01
CA TYR A 261 2.79 20.37 3.01
C TYR A 261 2.90 19.55 4.28
N THR A 262 3.26 20.20 5.37
CA THR A 262 3.22 19.59 6.70
C THR A 262 1.79 19.60 7.18
N ILE A 263 1.20 18.42 7.34
CA ILE A 263 -0.11 18.29 7.98
C ILE A 263 0.00 18.82 9.42
N THR A 264 -0.93 19.69 9.81
CA THR A 264 -0.97 20.15 11.21
C THR A 264 -1.39 19.01 12.13
N ALA A 265 -0.86 18.95 13.36
CA ALA A 265 -1.26 17.95 14.36
C ALA A 265 -2.79 17.87 14.59
N LYS A 266 -3.51 18.97 14.32
CA LYS A 266 -4.98 19.02 14.36
C LYS A 266 -5.63 18.27 13.19
N LEU A 267 -5.11 18.44 11.98
CA LEU A 267 -5.55 17.69 10.80
C LEU A 267 -5.14 16.22 10.95
N GLU A 268 -3.92 15.92 11.39
CA GLU A 268 -3.45 14.55 11.67
C GLU A 268 -4.36 13.80 12.67
N LYS A 269 -4.73 14.44 13.78
CA LYS A 269 -5.67 13.90 14.77
C LYS A 269 -7.09 13.72 14.24
N SER A 270 -7.48 14.50 13.23
CA SER A 270 -8.78 14.37 12.54
C SER A 270 -8.77 13.33 11.41
N LEU A 271 -7.62 12.75 11.08
CA LEU A 271 -7.42 11.74 10.03
C LEU A 271 -7.19 10.33 10.62
N ASP A 272 -7.28 10.17 11.96
CA ASP A 272 -6.91 8.94 12.68
C ASP A 272 -8.10 7.99 12.94
N ASN A 273 -8.05 6.78 12.37
CA ASN A 273 -8.94 5.65 12.70
C ASN A 273 -8.18 4.49 13.39
N SER A 274 -7.14 4.79 14.16
CA SER A 274 -6.20 3.88 14.83
C SER A 274 -5.00 3.46 13.97
N THR A 275 -4.01 4.36 13.90
CA THR A 275 -2.60 3.96 13.67
C THR A 275 -2.05 3.01 14.75
N SER A 276 -2.81 2.81 15.84
CA SER A 276 -2.44 2.02 17.03
C SER A 276 -2.98 0.59 17.05
N ASN A 277 -3.69 0.11 16.02
CA ASN A 277 -4.15 -1.28 15.98
C ASN A 277 -3.09 -2.17 15.30
N PRO A 278 -2.25 -2.89 16.07
CA PRO A 278 -1.23 -3.79 15.51
C PRO A 278 -1.83 -4.99 14.75
N ASN A 279 -3.15 -5.17 14.81
CA ASN A 279 -3.89 -6.21 14.11
C ASN A 279 -4.56 -5.73 12.81
N LEU A 280 -4.23 -4.52 12.31
CA LEU A 280 -4.63 -4.15 10.95
C LEU A 280 -3.99 -5.15 9.98
N PRO A 281 -4.78 -5.93 9.24
CA PRO A 281 -4.20 -6.95 8.37
C PRO A 281 -3.41 -6.25 7.27
N SER A 282 -2.15 -6.66 7.07
CA SER A 282 -1.47 -6.38 5.82
C SER A 282 -2.31 -7.02 4.71
N TYR A 283 -3.00 -6.21 3.91
CA TYR A 283 -3.76 -6.75 2.79
C TYR A 283 -2.76 -7.23 1.73
N THR A 284 -2.78 -8.54 1.43
CA THR A 284 -1.93 -9.09 0.37
C THR A 284 -2.41 -8.55 -0.96
N ALA A 285 -1.58 -7.70 -1.57
CA ALA A 285 -1.79 -7.13 -2.89
C ALA A 285 -1.48 -8.18 -3.98
N PRO A 286 -2.33 -8.36 -4.99
CA PRO A 286 -1.93 -9.10 -6.19
C PRO A 286 -0.93 -8.28 -7.01
N ALA A 287 -0.02 -8.95 -7.71
CA ALA A 287 0.81 -8.31 -8.72
C ALA A 287 -0.06 -7.63 -9.78
N GLN A 288 0.19 -6.35 -10.06
CA GLN A 288 -0.50 -5.64 -11.13
C GLN A 288 0.21 -5.86 -12.47
N PRO A 289 -0.49 -5.69 -13.61
CA PRO A 289 0.14 -5.76 -14.91
C PRO A 289 1.22 -4.67 -15.05
N THR A 290 2.48 -5.06 -14.96
CA THR A 290 3.61 -4.17 -15.25
C THR A 290 3.85 -4.09 -16.75
N ASN A 291 4.18 -2.91 -17.28
CA ASN A 291 4.72 -2.80 -18.64
C ASN A 291 6.13 -3.42 -18.64
N THR A 292 6.28 -4.66 -19.11
CA THR A 292 7.55 -5.43 -19.11
C THR A 292 8.64 -4.89 -20.05
N ASN A 293 8.63 -3.59 -20.38
CA ASN A 293 9.67 -2.94 -21.19
C ASN A 293 10.67 -2.12 -20.37
N ASN A 294 10.43 -1.91 -19.08
CA ASN A 294 11.43 -1.39 -18.15
C ASN A 294 11.95 -2.51 -17.26
N ALA A 295 12.54 -3.53 -17.88
CA ALA A 295 13.50 -4.38 -17.19
C ALA A 295 14.74 -3.52 -16.90
N PHE A 296 14.72 -2.76 -15.80
CA PHE A 296 15.95 -2.50 -15.08
C PHE A 296 16.38 -3.83 -14.46
N SER A 297 17.00 -4.69 -15.26
CA SER A 297 17.81 -5.77 -14.74
C SER A 297 18.94 -5.11 -13.94
N HIS A 298 18.78 -5.03 -12.62
CA HIS A 298 19.92 -4.92 -11.74
C HIS A 298 20.59 -6.30 -11.70
N SER A 299 21.26 -6.63 -12.80
CA SER A 299 22.32 -7.62 -12.78
C SER A 299 23.45 -7.00 -11.95
N PRO A 300 23.92 -7.61 -10.86
CA PRO A 300 25.09 -7.11 -10.16
C PRO A 300 26.27 -7.17 -11.13
N GLN A 301 26.75 -6.00 -11.57
CA GLN A 301 28.05 -5.93 -12.23
C GLN A 301 29.08 -6.45 -11.24
N ALA A 302 29.70 -7.58 -11.57
CA ALA A 302 30.86 -8.08 -10.86
C ALA A 302 31.95 -7.01 -10.92
N VAL A 303 32.21 -6.37 -9.80
CA VAL A 303 33.37 -5.49 -9.62
C VAL A 303 34.59 -6.40 -9.63
N LEU A 304 35.35 -6.37 -10.71
CA LEU A 304 36.68 -6.98 -10.75
C LEU A 304 37.58 -6.21 -9.76
N PRO A 305 38.34 -6.91 -8.90
CA PRO A 305 39.23 -6.24 -7.97
C PRO A 305 40.36 -5.56 -8.75
N THR A 306 40.49 -4.26 -8.56
CA THR A 306 41.65 -3.45 -8.95
C THR A 306 42.91 -4.07 -8.36
N VAL A 307 43.74 -4.68 -9.21
CA VAL A 307 45.08 -5.13 -8.82
C VAL A 307 45.96 -3.88 -8.66
N ILE A 308 46.43 -3.66 -7.44
CA ILE A 308 47.50 -2.71 -7.13
C ILE A 308 48.77 -3.23 -7.80
N VAL A 309 49.25 -2.55 -8.85
CA VAL A 309 50.58 -2.77 -9.40
C VAL A 309 51.57 -1.95 -8.59
N GLN A 310 52.31 -2.62 -7.70
CA GLN A 310 53.54 -2.07 -7.13
C GLN A 310 54.62 -2.04 -8.21
N LEU A 311 55.22 -0.85 -8.37
CA LEU A 311 56.47 -0.66 -9.09
C LEU A 311 57.57 -1.56 -8.51
N LEU A 312 58.17 -2.39 -9.36
CA LEU A 312 59.58 -2.76 -9.26
C LEU A 312 60.19 -2.63 -10.65
N GLY A 313 61.02 -1.60 -10.81
CA GLY A 313 61.87 -1.44 -11.99
C GLY A 313 63.13 -2.29 -11.85
N VAL A 314 63.59 -2.87 -12.95
CA VAL A 314 65.00 -3.19 -13.19
C VAL A 314 65.31 -3.02 -14.69
N LEU A 315 66.33 -2.19 -14.95
CA LEU A 315 67.05 -1.98 -16.21
C LEU A 315 67.75 -3.26 -16.72
N ALA A 316 67.83 -3.43 -18.05
CA ALA A 316 69.06 -3.73 -18.84
C ALA A 316 68.62 -4.01 -20.30
N PHE A 317 68.89 -3.12 -21.26
CA PHE A 317 70.06 -3.05 -22.15
C PHE A 317 70.28 -4.26 -23.07
N LEU A 318 70.27 -3.92 -24.38
CA LEU A 318 70.60 -4.68 -25.61
C LEU A 318 69.48 -5.51 -26.25
#